data_AF-A0A8J2ZKR5-F1
#
_entry.id   AF-A0A8J2ZKR5-F1
#
_cell.length_a   1.000
_cell.length_b   1.000
_cell.length_c   1.000
_cell.angle_alpha   90.00
_cell.angle_beta   90.00
_cell.angle_gamma   90.00
#
_symmetry.space_group_name_H-M   'P 1'
#
loop_
_entity.id
_entity.type
_entity.pdbx_description
1 polymer ?
#
loop_
_entity_poly.entity_id
_entity_poly.type
_entity_poly.pdbx_seq_one_letter_code
_entity_poly.pdbx_strand_id
1 'polypeptide(L)'
;MHLVLVAILMVFCPAASADQATYDRLSLRELLDMDGAIARELHDRGVIRSGNMTGDLAEHIFATAHGWDLAARSQKGFDATDGNLRIQVKSRRVRSNASGYQLGAIRDLDSFDRLAVVIFDPGYRIRLAAILPADLVRREADFNAYTNSYRLIFRHHLLSQDGVEDVTETLRAVY
;
A
#
# COMPACT_ATOMS: atom_id res chain seq x y z
N MET A 1 8.32 42.03 -9.00
CA MET A 1 8.92 41.43 -7.79
C MET A 1 7.83 41.34 -6.71
N HIS A 2 6.94 40.35 -6.78
CA HIS A 2 5.99 40.04 -5.71
C HIS A 2 5.99 38.51 -5.53
N LEU A 3 6.46 38.10 -4.36
CA LEU A 3 6.53 36.71 -3.89
C LEU A 3 5.11 36.14 -3.79
N VAL A 4 4.88 34.96 -4.37
CA VAL A 4 3.76 34.09 -3.97
C VAL A 4 4.32 33.08 -2.98
N LEU A 5 4.01 33.29 -1.71
CA LEU A 5 4.31 32.36 -0.62
C LEU A 5 3.29 31.22 -0.70
N VAL A 6 3.69 30.06 -1.23
CA VAL A 6 2.89 28.83 -1.16
C VAL A 6 2.95 28.33 0.27
N ALA A 7 1.93 28.66 1.06
CA ALA A 7 1.73 28.06 2.37
C ALA A 7 1.33 26.59 2.16
N ILE A 8 2.29 25.68 2.35
CA ILE A 8 2.02 24.25 2.51
C ILE A 8 1.26 24.14 3.83
N LEU A 9 -0.07 24.10 3.74
CA LEU A 9 -0.92 23.69 4.83
C LEU A 9 -0.53 22.23 5.13
N MET A 10 0.22 22.00 6.22
CA MET A 10 0.30 20.68 6.81
C MET A 10 -1.12 20.31 7.21
N VAL A 11 -1.81 19.55 6.35
CA VAL A 11 -3.05 18.89 6.71
C VAL A 11 -2.68 17.87 7.78
N PHE A 12 -2.76 18.31 9.03
CA PHE A 12 -2.89 17.43 10.17
C PHE A 12 -4.25 16.76 9.97
N CYS A 13 -4.27 15.60 9.30
CA CYS A 13 -5.44 14.76 9.26
C CYS A 13 -5.56 14.19 10.68
N PRO A 14 -6.57 14.57 11.49
CA PRO A 14 -6.83 13.81 12.68
C PRO A 14 -7.24 12.43 12.17
N ALA A 15 -6.41 11.41 12.42
CA ALA A 15 -6.85 10.04 12.25
C ALA A 15 -8.20 9.92 12.96
N ALA A 16 -9.21 9.37 12.29
CA ALA A 16 -10.55 9.23 12.83
C ALA A 16 -10.46 8.62 14.23
N SER A 17 -10.60 9.45 15.25
CA SER A 17 -10.63 8.98 16.62
C SER A 17 -12.01 8.41 16.82
N ALA A 18 -12.14 7.10 16.59
CA ALA A 18 -12.97 6.34 17.50
C ALA A 18 -12.57 6.77 18.93
N ASP A 19 -13.56 7.14 19.74
CA ASP A 19 -13.35 7.82 21.00
C ASP A 19 -12.31 7.08 21.84
N GLN A 20 -11.12 7.67 22.02
CA GLN A 20 -10.04 7.04 22.79
C GLN A 20 -10.53 6.65 24.20
N ALA A 21 -11.49 7.41 24.75
CA ALA A 21 -12.12 7.12 26.03
C ALA A 21 -13.00 5.85 26.00
N THR A 22 -13.41 5.36 24.83
CA THR A 22 -14.05 4.05 24.67
C THR A 22 -13.03 2.93 24.79
N TYR A 23 -11.87 3.04 24.14
CA TYR A 23 -10.84 2.00 24.17
C TYR A 23 -10.17 1.87 25.54
N ASP A 24 -9.97 2.98 26.25
CA ASP A 24 -9.34 3.00 27.58
C ASP A 24 -10.14 2.21 28.64
N ARG A 25 -11.41 1.92 28.37
CA ARG A 25 -12.32 1.18 29.28
C ARG A 25 -12.39 -0.31 28.97
N LEU A 26 -11.81 -0.76 27.86
CA LEU A 26 -11.82 -2.17 27.47
C LEU A 26 -10.62 -2.89 28.07
N SER A 27 -10.84 -4.12 28.54
CA SER A 27 -9.77 -5.03 28.90
C SER A 27 -8.97 -5.46 27.67
N LEU A 28 -7.75 -5.97 27.90
CA LEU A 28 -6.94 -6.58 26.83
C LEU A 28 -7.72 -7.67 26.07
N ARG A 29 -8.55 -8.47 26.77
CA ARG A 29 -9.34 -9.52 26.14
C ARG A 29 -10.40 -8.94 25.20
N GLU A 30 -11.11 -7.92 25.63
CA GLU A 30 -12.15 -7.26 24.82
C GLU A 30 -11.57 -6.57 23.59
N LEU A 31 -10.38 -5.95 23.72
CA LEU A 31 -9.67 -5.37 22.58
C LEU A 31 -9.30 -6.43 21.54
N LEU A 32 -8.81 -7.60 21.98
CA LEU A 32 -8.47 -8.71 21.08
C LEU A 32 -9.72 -9.37 20.48
N ASP A 33 -10.83 -9.43 21.20
CA ASP A 33 -12.11 -9.92 20.67
C ASP A 33 -12.65 -9.02 19.57
N MET A 34 -12.57 -7.71 19.79
CA MET A 34 -12.96 -6.71 18.80
C MET A 34 -12.04 -6.76 17.56
N ASP A 35 -10.73 -6.89 17.73
CA ASP A 35 -9.78 -7.07 16.62
C ASP A 35 -10.13 -8.33 15.79
N GLY A 36 -10.37 -9.46 16.45
CA GLY A 36 -10.77 -10.71 15.78
C GLY A 36 -12.13 -10.61 15.07
N ALA A 37 -13.09 -9.88 15.64
CA ALA A 37 -14.38 -9.62 15.01
C ALA A 37 -14.25 -8.74 13.76
N ILE A 38 -13.43 -7.68 13.83
CA ILE A 38 -13.14 -6.80 12.69
C ILE A 38 -12.44 -7.58 11.57
N ALA A 39 -11.41 -8.37 11.90
CA ALA A 39 -10.71 -9.19 10.92
C ALA A 39 -11.67 -10.18 10.23
N ARG A 40 -12.58 -10.81 10.98
CA ARG A 40 -13.58 -11.71 10.43
C ARG A 40 -14.55 -10.98 9.49
N GLU A 41 -15.06 -9.83 9.90
CA GLU A 41 -15.96 -9.02 9.06
C GLU A 41 -15.29 -8.62 7.75
N LEU A 42 -14.03 -8.18 7.79
CA LEU A 42 -13.25 -7.84 6.59
C LEU A 42 -13.02 -9.06 5.68
N HIS A 43 -12.83 -10.25 6.28
CA HIS A 43 -12.68 -11.49 5.52
C HIS A 43 -14.00 -11.88 4.84
N ASP A 44 -15.12 -11.80 5.55
CA ASP A 44 -16.45 -12.16 5.06
C ASP A 44 -16.91 -11.22 3.93
N ARG A 45 -16.44 -9.95 3.94
CA ARG A 45 -16.59 -9.00 2.83
C ARG A 45 -15.63 -9.23 1.65
N GLY A 46 -14.71 -10.18 1.75
CA GLY A 46 -13.71 -10.45 0.73
C GLY A 46 -12.60 -9.40 0.62
N VAL A 47 -12.44 -8.52 1.63
CA VAL A 47 -11.40 -7.48 1.65
C VAL A 47 -10.05 -8.07 2.04
N ILE A 48 -10.03 -8.91 3.08
CA ILE A 48 -8.82 -9.63 3.49
C ILE A 48 -8.94 -11.13 3.19
N ARG A 49 -7.83 -11.75 2.82
CA ARG A 49 -7.76 -13.15 2.35
C ARG A 49 -6.70 -13.95 3.11
N SER A 50 -6.02 -13.31 4.06
CA SER A 50 -4.87 -13.82 4.81
C SER A 50 -4.69 -13.10 6.16
N GLY A 51 -3.64 -13.48 6.90
CA GLY A 51 -3.23 -12.77 8.11
C GLY A 51 -2.48 -11.46 7.85
N ASN A 52 -2.20 -11.10 6.59
CA ASN A 52 -1.54 -9.84 6.23
C ASN A 52 -2.56 -8.83 5.72
N MET A 53 -3.33 -8.24 6.64
CA MET A 53 -4.38 -7.25 6.34
C MET A 53 -3.90 -6.10 5.45
N THR A 54 -2.68 -5.60 5.63
CA THR A 54 -2.18 -4.45 4.86
C THR A 54 -1.88 -4.82 3.40
N GLY A 55 -1.43 -6.04 3.15
CA GLY A 55 -1.23 -6.56 1.79
C GLY A 55 -2.56 -6.81 1.11
N ASP A 56 -3.45 -7.56 1.78
CA ASP A 56 -4.73 -7.93 1.18
C ASP A 56 -5.62 -6.71 0.91
N LEU A 57 -5.65 -5.71 1.81
CA LEU A 57 -6.38 -4.46 1.59
C LEU A 57 -5.84 -3.70 0.37
N ALA A 58 -4.51 -3.67 0.18
CA ALA A 58 -3.92 -3.03 -0.99
C ALA A 58 -4.35 -3.74 -2.27
N GLU A 59 -4.23 -5.06 -2.32
CA GLU A 59 -4.69 -5.89 -3.45
C GLU A 59 -6.17 -5.64 -3.76
N HIS A 60 -7.02 -5.63 -2.73
CA HIS A 60 -8.45 -5.37 -2.86
C HIS A 60 -8.74 -3.98 -3.44
N ILE A 61 -8.13 -2.92 -2.91
CA ILE A 61 -8.36 -1.54 -3.38
C ILE A 61 -7.90 -1.39 -4.84
N PHE A 62 -6.72 -1.91 -5.20
CA PHE A 62 -6.22 -1.86 -6.57
C PHE A 62 -7.12 -2.62 -7.55
N ALA A 63 -7.54 -3.84 -7.18
CA ALA A 63 -8.46 -4.63 -7.99
C ALA A 63 -9.80 -3.92 -8.19
N THR A 64 -10.36 -3.32 -7.13
CA THR A 64 -11.61 -2.54 -7.22
C THR A 64 -11.45 -1.30 -8.10
N ALA A 65 -10.34 -0.58 -7.99
CA ALA A 65 -10.09 0.65 -8.75
C ALA A 65 -9.85 0.40 -10.25
N HIS A 66 -9.17 -0.69 -10.59
CA HIS A 66 -8.68 -0.95 -11.95
C HIS A 66 -9.33 -2.15 -12.64
N GLY A 67 -10.16 -2.93 -11.94
CA GLY A 67 -10.76 -4.15 -12.47
C GLY A 67 -9.77 -5.30 -12.64
N TRP A 68 -8.68 -5.33 -11.85
CA TRP A 68 -7.69 -6.40 -11.94
C TRP A 68 -8.19 -7.72 -11.38
N ASP A 69 -7.74 -8.81 -12.00
CA ASP A 69 -8.00 -10.16 -11.52
C ASP A 69 -6.95 -10.53 -10.48
N LEU A 70 -7.38 -10.75 -9.24
CA LEU A 70 -6.48 -11.16 -8.17
C LEU A 70 -5.97 -12.59 -8.41
N ALA A 71 -4.66 -12.78 -8.27
CA ALA A 71 -4.04 -14.08 -8.43
C ALA A 71 -4.50 -15.08 -7.36
N ALA A 72 -4.37 -16.37 -7.68
CA ALA A 72 -4.62 -17.45 -6.74
C ALA A 72 -3.67 -17.37 -5.54
N ARG A 73 -4.09 -17.91 -4.39
CA ARG A 73 -3.27 -17.97 -3.18
C ARG A 73 -1.94 -18.67 -3.47
N SER A 74 -0.87 -18.14 -2.92
CA SER A 74 0.50 -18.66 -3.10
C SER A 74 1.02 -18.63 -4.54
N GLN A 75 0.37 -17.88 -5.46
CA GLN A 75 0.95 -17.55 -6.76
C GLN A 75 2.31 -16.89 -6.54
N LYS A 76 3.33 -17.40 -7.22
CA LYS A 76 4.68 -16.84 -7.10
C LYS A 76 4.83 -15.66 -8.06
N GLY A 77 5.31 -14.56 -7.51
CA GLY A 77 5.92 -13.48 -8.26
C GLY A 77 4.99 -12.37 -8.79
N PHE A 78 3.67 -12.52 -8.66
CA PHE A 78 2.70 -11.46 -8.91
C PHE A 78 1.42 -11.73 -8.08
N ASP A 79 0.67 -10.68 -7.79
CA ASP A 79 -0.51 -10.71 -6.92
C ASP A 79 -1.83 -10.47 -7.70
N ALA A 80 -1.75 -9.88 -8.90
CA ALA A 80 -2.90 -9.64 -9.77
C ALA A 80 -2.51 -9.60 -11.26
N THR A 81 -3.51 -9.62 -12.14
CA THR A 81 -3.35 -9.43 -13.58
C THR A 81 -4.28 -8.37 -14.15
N ASP A 82 -3.79 -7.64 -15.14
CA ASP A 82 -4.56 -6.73 -15.99
C ASP A 82 -4.43 -7.19 -17.45
N GLY A 83 -5.39 -7.99 -17.90
CA GLY A 83 -5.26 -8.77 -19.12
C GLY A 83 -4.03 -9.68 -19.06
N ASN A 84 -3.03 -9.40 -19.89
CA ASN A 84 -1.77 -10.17 -19.95
C ASN A 84 -0.66 -9.61 -19.05
N LEU A 85 -0.88 -8.47 -18.39
CA LEU A 85 0.13 -7.86 -17.52
C LEU A 85 0.07 -8.49 -16.14
N ARG A 86 1.22 -8.94 -15.63
CA ARG A 86 1.39 -9.44 -14.27
C ARG A 86 1.76 -8.28 -13.36
N ILE A 87 1.07 -8.17 -12.22
CA ILE A 87 1.21 -7.03 -11.32
C ILE A 87 1.60 -7.55 -9.94
N GLN A 88 2.71 -7.05 -9.42
CA GLN A 88 3.06 -7.21 -8.01
C GLN A 88 2.52 -6.00 -7.24
N VAL A 89 1.83 -6.23 -6.13
CA VAL A 89 1.35 -5.21 -5.20
C VAL A 89 2.29 -5.17 -3.99
N LYS A 90 2.67 -3.97 -3.57
CA LYS A 90 3.39 -3.73 -2.31
C LYS A 90 2.71 -2.61 -1.55
N SER A 91 2.64 -2.78 -0.23
CA SER A 91 2.04 -1.78 0.63
C SER A 91 2.85 -1.52 1.88
N ARG A 92 2.63 -0.35 2.48
CA ARG A 92 3.24 0.02 3.75
C ARG A 92 2.29 0.89 4.57
N ARG A 93 2.07 0.51 5.83
CA ARG A 93 1.42 1.36 6.84
C ARG A 93 2.48 2.12 7.62
N VAL A 94 2.40 3.45 7.63
CA VAL A 94 3.43 4.33 8.22
C VAL A 94 2.88 5.16 9.37
N ARG A 95 3.72 5.43 10.38
CA ARG A 95 3.34 6.25 11.56
C ARG A 95 3.46 7.75 11.31
N SER A 96 4.32 8.16 10.39
CA SER A 96 4.60 9.56 10.08
C SER A 96 5.05 9.71 8.62
N ASN A 97 5.13 10.96 8.16
CA ASN A 97 5.67 11.29 6.84
C ASN A 97 7.18 11.04 6.87
N ALA A 98 7.69 10.42 5.81
CA ALA A 98 9.12 10.27 5.58
C ALA A 98 9.46 10.69 4.14
N SER A 99 10.73 10.97 3.88
CA SER A 99 11.21 11.26 2.51
C SER A 99 11.22 10.02 1.59
N GLY A 100 11.02 8.83 2.17
CA GLY A 100 10.88 7.58 1.43
C GLY A 100 10.34 6.46 2.31
N TYR A 101 9.77 5.46 1.66
CA TYR A 101 9.11 4.33 2.30
C TYR A 101 9.72 3.03 1.81
N GLN A 102 10.45 2.34 2.69
CA GLN A 102 10.98 1.02 2.35
C GLN A 102 9.83 0.02 2.20
N LEU A 103 9.72 -0.59 1.02
CA LEU A 103 8.75 -1.63 0.74
C LEU A 103 9.19 -2.98 1.30
N GLY A 104 8.25 -3.93 1.35
CA GLY A 104 8.58 -5.32 1.59
C GLY A 104 9.51 -5.87 0.50
N ALA A 105 10.31 -6.88 0.85
CA ALA A 105 11.26 -7.51 -0.06
C ALA A 105 10.58 -7.97 -1.38
N ILE A 106 11.28 -7.76 -2.48
CA ILE A 106 10.93 -8.26 -3.81
C ILE A 106 11.89 -9.41 -4.12
N ARG A 107 11.39 -10.62 -4.33
CA ARG A 107 12.25 -11.81 -4.48
C ARG A 107 12.70 -12.06 -5.91
N ASP A 108 11.89 -11.63 -6.87
CA ASP A 108 12.10 -11.83 -8.29
C ASP A 108 11.58 -10.57 -8.99
N LEU A 109 12.43 -9.93 -9.80
CA LEU A 109 12.10 -8.70 -10.53
C LEU A 109 11.57 -8.99 -11.94
N ASP A 110 11.64 -10.24 -12.40
CA ASP A 110 11.22 -10.64 -13.75
C ASP A 110 9.85 -11.35 -13.74
N SER A 111 9.30 -11.58 -12.56
CA SER A 111 8.02 -12.25 -12.36
C SER A 111 6.79 -11.36 -12.54
N PHE A 112 6.98 -10.05 -12.67
CA PHE A 112 5.91 -9.06 -12.88
C PHE A 112 6.32 -8.01 -13.93
N ASP A 113 5.32 -7.40 -14.54
CA ASP A 113 5.47 -6.37 -15.58
C ASP A 113 5.24 -4.96 -15.02
N ARG A 114 4.49 -4.87 -13.91
CA ARG A 114 4.21 -3.64 -13.15
C ARG A 114 4.29 -3.87 -11.64
N LEU A 115 4.74 -2.84 -10.91
CA LEU A 115 4.70 -2.80 -9.45
C LEU A 115 3.69 -1.74 -9.01
N ALA A 116 2.60 -2.17 -8.39
CA ALA A 116 1.62 -1.31 -7.75
C ALA A 116 2.01 -1.07 -6.30
N VAL A 117 2.09 0.19 -5.88
CA VAL A 117 2.54 0.58 -4.54
C VAL A 117 1.49 1.46 -3.87
N VAL A 118 1.14 1.18 -2.61
CA VAL A 118 0.30 2.06 -1.79
C VAL A 118 0.87 2.27 -0.39
N ILE A 119 0.89 3.52 0.05
CA ILE A 119 1.31 3.94 1.38
C ILE A 119 0.08 4.38 2.17
N PHE A 120 -0.14 3.75 3.31
CA PHE A 120 -1.23 4.03 4.23
C PHE A 120 -0.75 4.78 5.47
N ASP A 121 -1.62 5.61 6.04
CA ASP A 121 -1.43 6.16 7.39
C ASP A 121 -1.81 5.12 8.48
N PRO A 122 -1.68 5.44 9.78
CA PRO A 122 -2.03 4.51 10.85
C PRO A 122 -3.48 4.05 10.86
N GLY A 123 -4.41 4.83 10.29
CA GLY A 123 -5.83 4.53 10.16
C GLY A 123 -6.21 3.94 8.80
N TYR A 124 -5.23 3.41 8.05
CA TYR A 124 -5.42 2.86 6.70
C TYR A 124 -5.91 3.86 5.65
N ARG A 125 -5.77 5.17 5.85
CA ARG A 125 -6.07 6.15 4.80
C ARG A 125 -4.96 6.16 3.77
N ILE A 126 -5.34 6.24 2.50
CA ILE A 126 -4.40 6.28 1.37
C ILE A 126 -3.65 7.60 1.38
N ARG A 127 -2.33 7.53 1.51
CA ARG A 127 -1.44 8.70 1.48
C ARG A 127 -0.89 8.97 0.11
N LEU A 128 -0.41 7.92 -0.53
CA LEU A 128 0.24 7.94 -1.82
C LEU A 128 0.08 6.57 -2.46
N ALA A 129 -0.17 6.53 -3.76
CA ALA A 129 -0.15 5.31 -4.53
C ALA A 129 0.37 5.54 -5.94
N ALA A 130 1.08 4.55 -6.47
CA ALA A 130 1.59 4.61 -7.84
C ALA A 130 1.70 3.23 -8.47
N ILE A 131 1.70 3.20 -9.80
CA ILE A 131 2.03 2.01 -10.60
C ILE A 131 3.33 2.31 -11.34
N LEU A 132 4.35 1.47 -11.13
CA LEU A 132 5.68 1.62 -11.71
C LEU A 132 5.94 0.51 -12.74
N PRO A 133 6.66 0.80 -13.83
CA PRO A 133 7.07 -0.23 -14.77
C PRO A 133 8.23 -1.05 -14.20
N ALA A 134 8.28 -2.35 -14.49
CA ALA A 134 9.25 -3.28 -13.88
C ALA A 134 10.71 -2.94 -14.18
N ASP A 135 11.00 -2.32 -15.34
CA ASP A 135 12.35 -1.85 -15.68
C ASP A 135 12.82 -0.72 -14.77
N LEU A 136 11.95 0.24 -14.40
CA LEU A 136 12.26 1.27 -13.42
C LEU A 136 12.54 0.62 -12.05
N VAL A 137 11.72 -0.33 -11.64
CA VAL A 137 11.94 -1.06 -10.37
C VAL A 137 13.29 -1.76 -10.37
N ARG A 138 13.68 -2.40 -11.49
CA ARG A 138 15.01 -3.03 -11.63
C ARG A 138 16.17 -2.06 -11.50
N ARG A 139 16.03 -0.83 -12.01
CA ARG A 139 17.08 0.20 -11.90
C ARG A 139 17.21 0.77 -10.49
N GLU A 140 16.08 0.94 -9.80
CA GLU A 140 16.01 1.66 -8.52
C GLU A 140 16.11 0.75 -7.28
N ALA A 141 15.96 -0.57 -7.44
CA ALA A 141 15.99 -1.50 -6.32
C ALA A 141 17.41 -1.97 -5.98
N ASP A 142 17.76 -1.91 -4.69
CA ASP A 142 19.03 -2.42 -4.19
C ASP A 142 18.95 -3.93 -3.96
N PHE A 143 19.94 -4.69 -4.43
CA PHE A 143 20.05 -6.11 -4.07
C PHE A 143 20.61 -6.30 -2.65
N ASN A 144 19.97 -7.19 -1.89
CA ASN A 144 20.42 -7.65 -0.58
C ASN A 144 20.79 -9.13 -0.64
N ALA A 145 22.10 -9.40 -0.56
CA ALA A 145 22.65 -10.75 -0.66
C ALA A 145 22.27 -11.66 0.53
N TYR A 146 22.09 -11.11 1.74
CA TYR A 146 21.78 -11.92 2.93
C TYR A 146 20.38 -12.56 2.85
N THR A 147 19.40 -11.80 2.37
CA THR A 147 18.02 -12.27 2.22
C THR A 147 17.68 -12.75 0.81
N ASN A 148 18.65 -12.71 -0.11
CA ASN A 148 18.46 -12.96 -1.54
C ASN A 148 17.21 -12.25 -2.09
N SER A 149 17.17 -10.93 -1.93
CA SER A 149 16.00 -10.13 -2.33
C SER A 149 16.40 -8.71 -2.71
N TYR A 150 15.47 -8.02 -3.35
CA TYR A 150 15.60 -6.63 -3.74
C TYR A 150 14.78 -5.73 -2.81
N ARG A 151 15.34 -4.57 -2.49
CA ARG A 151 14.75 -3.55 -1.65
C ARG A 151 14.54 -2.29 -2.47
N LEU A 152 13.28 -1.88 -2.61
CA LEU A 152 12.92 -0.59 -3.18
C LEU A 152 12.54 0.39 -2.05
N ILE A 153 13.08 1.61 -2.09
CA ILE A 153 12.63 2.72 -1.25
C ILE A 153 11.72 3.60 -2.12
N PHE A 154 10.42 3.57 -1.85
CA PHE A 154 9.46 4.37 -2.59
C PHE A 154 9.52 5.84 -2.16
N ARG A 155 9.99 6.72 -3.04
CA ARG A 155 10.20 8.16 -2.80
C ARG A 155 9.30 8.99 -3.73
N HIS A 156 9.03 10.23 -3.34
CA HIS A 156 8.23 11.16 -4.17
C HIS A 156 8.84 11.39 -5.57
N HIS A 157 10.17 11.37 -5.74
CA HIS A 157 10.77 11.54 -7.07
C HIS A 157 10.42 10.42 -8.06
N LEU A 158 10.03 9.23 -7.57
CA LEU A 158 9.63 8.13 -8.43
C LEU A 158 8.32 8.45 -9.15
N LEU A 159 7.44 9.27 -8.56
CA LEU A 159 6.19 9.71 -9.17
C LEU A 159 6.41 10.57 -10.43
N SER A 160 7.60 11.14 -10.60
CA SER A 160 7.95 11.99 -11.74
C SER A 160 8.81 11.26 -12.77
N GLN A 161 9.00 9.95 -12.63
CA GLN A 161 9.75 9.13 -13.59
C GLN A 161 8.84 8.71 -14.75
N ASP A 162 9.44 8.57 -15.93
CA ASP A 162 8.73 8.14 -17.13
C ASP A 162 8.05 6.76 -16.91
N GLY A 163 6.78 6.69 -17.31
CA GLY A 163 5.96 5.48 -17.20
C GLY A 163 5.39 5.19 -15.81
N VAL A 164 5.64 6.06 -14.82
CA VAL A 164 4.99 5.96 -13.50
C VAL A 164 3.63 6.66 -13.53
N GLU A 165 2.63 5.96 -13.03
CA GLU A 165 1.27 6.47 -12.90
C GLU A 165 1.01 6.79 -11.43
N ASP A 166 0.77 8.07 -11.09
CA ASP A 166 0.24 8.43 -9.77
C ASP A 166 -1.26 8.14 -9.75
N VAL A 167 -1.64 7.11 -8.99
CA VAL A 167 -3.02 6.63 -8.89
C VAL A 167 -3.62 6.92 -7.51
N THR A 168 -3.03 7.86 -6.76
CA THR A 168 -3.47 8.19 -5.39
C THR A 168 -4.95 8.57 -5.34
N GLU A 169 -5.39 9.45 -6.24
CA GLU A 169 -6.79 9.89 -6.28
C GLU A 169 -7.73 8.83 -6.86
N THR A 170 -7.27 8.03 -7.83
CA THR A 170 -8.03 6.89 -8.37
C THR A 170 -8.40 5.90 -7.27
N LEU A 171 -7.43 5.55 -6.41
CA LEU A 171 -7.66 4.63 -5.31
C LEU A 171 -8.50 5.24 -4.20
N ARG A 172 -8.35 6.55 -3.91
CA ARG A 172 -9.21 7.27 -2.95
C ARG A 172 -10.67 7.35 -3.40
N ALA A 173 -10.93 7.34 -4.70
CA ALA A 173 -12.30 7.39 -5.21
C ALA A 173 -13.11 6.12 -4.92
N VAL A 174 -12.46 4.99 -4.61
CA VAL A 174 -13.11 3.70 -4.36
C VAL A 174 -12.95 3.18 -2.91
N TYR A 175 -12.26 3.93 -2.04
CA TYR A 175 -11.94 3.53 -0.67
C TYR A 175 -12.38 4.55 0.39
#